data_AF-A0A2G2MBD5-F1
#
_entry.id   AF-A0A2G2MBD5-F1
#
_cell.length_a   1.000
_cell.length_b   1.000
_cell.length_c   1.000
_cell.angle_alpha   90.00
_cell.angle_beta   90.00
_cell.angle_gamma   90.00
#
_symmetry.space_group_name_H-M   'P 1'
#
loop_
_entity.id
_entity.type
_entity.pdbx_description
1 polymer ?
#
loop_
_entity_poly.entity_id
_entity_poly.type
_entity_poly.pdbx_seq_one_letter_code
_entity_poly.pdbx_strand_id
1 'polypeptide(L)'
;MRYDIEKDFEKLEEAGIDTYGLRVNMSSSQNIHNFFVGNDDTEKHILVELTLENNIYKDNEEFTEIYGSAYGRLITTYDQVNGRTLNYLDAIDSIDQDTYNCLSVFMDGNCGFNDELMFDKLFYIDRIIISEKYRNKGLGSILLEYIKYRFADITTAIVLQPLAFECKVESSEVFGKESENLCRFYEKHGFKNYRDDTWVYHEF
;
A
#
# COMPACT_ATOMS: atom_id res chain seq x y z
N MET A 1 8.72 -14.78 8.74
CA MET A 1 9.93 -14.23 9.38
C MET A 1 9.62 -12.78 9.74
N ARG A 2 9.76 -12.38 11.00
CA ARG A 2 9.43 -11.00 11.43
C ARG A 2 10.59 -10.08 11.03
N TYR A 3 10.32 -9.02 10.29
CA TYR A 3 11.33 -8.03 9.90
C TYR A 3 11.89 -7.34 11.15
N ASP A 4 13.21 -7.16 11.19
CA ASP A 4 13.91 -6.51 12.30
C ASP A 4 13.93 -4.99 12.08
N ILE A 5 12.97 -4.30 12.70
CA ILE A 5 12.76 -2.86 12.52
C ILE A 5 13.75 -2.00 13.33
N GLU A 6 14.43 -2.57 14.34
CA GLU A 6 15.36 -1.85 15.21
C GLU A 6 16.51 -1.24 14.41
N LYS A 7 17.04 -2.00 13.44
CA LYS A 7 18.10 -1.53 12.52
C LYS A 7 17.71 -0.34 11.66
N ASP A 8 16.42 -0.17 11.37
CA ASP A 8 15.97 0.98 10.59
C ASP A 8 15.75 2.21 11.48
N PHE A 9 15.41 2.04 12.76
CA PHE A 9 15.48 3.13 13.74
C PHE A 9 16.92 3.60 13.99
N GLU A 10 17.89 2.68 14.10
CA GLU A 10 19.31 3.03 14.21
C GLU A 10 19.78 3.90 13.02
N LYS A 11 19.42 3.53 11.79
CA LYS A 11 19.74 4.32 10.58
C LYS A 11 19.10 5.71 10.58
N LEU A 12 17.91 5.85 11.15
CA LEU A 12 17.26 7.15 11.29
C LEU A 12 18.05 8.06 12.23
N GLU A 13 18.44 7.53 13.38
CA GLU A 13 19.22 8.26 14.38
C GLU A 13 20.60 8.65 13.83
N GLU A 14 21.29 7.74 13.14
CA GLU A 14 22.55 8.02 12.43
C GLU A 14 22.40 9.11 11.36
N ALA A 15 21.23 9.19 10.72
CA ALA A 15 20.90 10.22 9.73
C ALA A 15 20.41 11.54 10.36
N GLY A 16 20.41 11.65 11.70
CA GLY A 16 20.00 12.84 12.45
C GLY A 16 18.48 13.05 12.47
N ILE A 17 17.69 12.01 12.24
CA ILE A 17 16.23 12.05 12.32
C ILE A 17 15.81 11.64 13.72
N ASP A 18 15.06 12.50 14.41
CA ASP A 18 14.50 12.20 15.73
C ASP A 18 13.41 11.13 15.60
N THR A 19 13.65 9.95 16.18
CA THR A 19 12.75 8.80 16.13
C THR A 19 11.58 8.93 17.11
N TYR A 20 11.71 9.73 18.17
CA TYR A 20 10.68 9.90 19.20
C TYR A 20 9.51 10.77 18.71
N GLY A 21 9.78 11.72 17.83
CA GLY A 21 8.78 12.58 17.21
C GLY A 21 8.09 11.96 15.99
N LEU A 22 8.55 10.80 15.53
CA LEU A 22 8.05 10.15 14.31
C LEU A 22 6.60 9.67 14.50
N ARG A 23 5.72 10.03 13.56
CA ARG A 23 4.30 9.69 13.59
C ARG A 23 3.82 9.24 12.22
N VAL A 24 2.86 8.32 12.21
CA VAL A 24 2.09 7.98 11.01
C VAL A 24 0.65 8.39 11.25
N ASN A 25 0.20 9.42 10.54
CA ASN A 25 -1.21 9.77 10.47
C ASN A 25 -1.89 8.92 9.41
N MET A 26 -3.13 8.51 9.68
CA MET A 26 -3.93 7.75 8.74
C MET A 26 -5.30 8.41 8.60
N SER A 27 -5.70 8.67 7.37
CA SER A 27 -7.05 9.13 7.04
C SER A 27 -7.70 8.16 6.06
N SER A 28 -9.02 8.13 6.07
CA SER A 28 -9.79 7.30 5.16
C SER A 28 -10.99 8.04 4.62
N SER A 29 -11.33 7.81 3.36
CA SER A 29 -12.50 8.40 2.72
C SER A 29 -13.28 7.36 1.91
N GLN A 30 -14.58 7.58 1.83
CA GLN A 30 -15.52 6.78 1.04
C GLN A 30 -16.64 7.70 0.53
N ASN A 31 -17.05 7.50 -0.71
CA ASN A 31 -18.15 8.21 -1.33
C ASN A 31 -19.48 7.61 -0.87
N ILE A 32 -20.18 8.37 -0.04
CA ILE A 32 -21.48 7.97 0.52
C ILE A 32 -22.65 8.21 -0.45
N HIS A 33 -22.45 8.89 -1.59
CA HIS A 33 -23.53 9.23 -2.51
C HIS A 33 -24.27 7.96 -2.96
N ASN A 34 -23.52 6.92 -3.32
CA ASN A 34 -24.10 5.67 -3.82
C ASN A 34 -24.74 4.83 -2.70
N PHE A 35 -24.34 5.04 -1.44
CA PHE A 35 -24.94 4.39 -0.28
C PHE A 35 -26.42 4.76 -0.11
N PHE A 36 -26.79 6.03 -0.37
CA PHE A 36 -28.17 6.52 -0.19
C PHE A 36 -29.03 6.43 -1.44
N VAL A 37 -28.42 6.39 -2.63
CA VAL A 37 -29.16 6.42 -3.91
C VAL A 37 -29.56 5.01 -4.38
N GLY A 38 -28.99 3.94 -3.79
CA GLY A 38 -29.39 2.57 -4.10
C GLY A 38 -29.00 2.09 -5.50
N ASN A 39 -28.02 2.75 -6.14
CA ASN A 39 -27.47 2.30 -7.41
C ASN A 39 -26.41 1.21 -7.19
N ASP A 40 -26.33 0.27 -8.13
CA ASP A 40 -25.35 -0.84 -8.12
C ASP A 40 -23.87 -0.35 -8.12
N ASP A 41 -23.61 0.90 -8.50
CA ASP A 41 -22.28 1.55 -8.49
C ASP A 41 -21.78 1.94 -7.09
N THR A 42 -22.16 1.23 -6.03
CA THR A 42 -21.64 1.55 -4.69
C THR A 42 -20.12 1.40 -4.67
N GLU A 43 -19.40 2.43 -4.20
CA GLU A 43 -17.95 2.41 -4.16
C GLU A 43 -17.48 1.26 -3.23
N LYS A 44 -16.92 0.22 -3.83
CA LYS A 44 -16.56 -1.04 -3.16
C LYS A 44 -15.20 -1.01 -2.46
N HIS A 45 -14.69 0.19 -2.21
CA HIS A 45 -13.42 0.38 -1.56
C HIS A 45 -13.45 1.55 -0.58
N ILE A 46 -12.47 1.55 0.32
CA ILE A 46 -12.17 2.67 1.19
C ILE A 46 -10.78 3.15 0.80
N LEU A 47 -10.68 4.43 0.41
CA LEU A 47 -9.40 5.09 0.18
C LEU A 47 -8.72 5.30 1.53
N VAL A 48 -7.44 4.96 1.61
CA VAL A 48 -6.61 5.16 2.79
C VAL A 48 -5.38 5.96 2.38
N GLU A 49 -5.16 7.06 3.07
CA GLU A 49 -3.93 7.83 3.00
C GLU A 49 -3.19 7.73 4.33
N LEU A 50 -1.91 7.38 4.26
CA LEU A 50 -0.99 7.40 5.39
C LEU A 50 0.07 8.48 5.15
N THR A 51 0.34 9.29 6.16
CA THR A 51 1.38 10.33 6.12
C THR A 51 2.38 10.06 7.22
N LEU A 52 3.65 9.88 6.84
CA LEU A 52 4.77 9.74 7.75
C LEU A 52 5.39 11.12 7.98
N GLU A 53 5.35 11.58 9.22
CA GLU A 53 5.76 12.94 9.60
C GLU A 53 6.54 12.95 10.91
N ASN A 54 7.17 14.08 11.18
CA ASN A 54 7.88 14.34 12.43
C ASN A 54 7.67 15.78 12.87
N ASN A 55 7.54 16.00 14.18
CA ASN A 55 7.47 17.34 14.74
C ASN A 55 8.87 17.80 15.15
N ILE A 56 9.36 18.84 14.50
CA ILE A 56 10.69 19.40 14.67
C ILE A 56 10.56 20.74 15.38
N TYR A 57 11.34 20.94 16.43
CA TYR A 57 11.41 22.23 17.13
C TYR A 57 12.59 23.04 16.61
N LYS A 58 12.31 24.25 16.10
CA LYS A 58 13.33 25.20 15.66
C LYS A 58 12.97 26.58 16.19
N ASP A 59 13.93 27.23 16.86
CA ASP A 59 13.76 28.59 17.40
C ASP A 59 12.52 28.76 18.31
N ASN A 60 12.19 27.73 19.10
CA ASN A 60 10.98 27.61 19.94
C ASN A 60 9.64 27.54 19.18
N GLU A 61 9.66 27.31 17.86
CA GLU A 61 8.49 27.02 17.04
C GLU A 61 8.45 25.53 16.68
N GLU A 62 7.25 24.96 16.67
CA GLU A 62 7.00 23.56 16.27
C GLU A 62 6.62 23.51 14.78
N PHE A 63 7.36 22.72 14.01
CA PHE A 63 7.12 22.49 12.59
C PHE A 63 6.83 21.01 12.35
N THR A 64 5.77 20.70 11.61
CA THR A 64 5.56 19.35 11.10
C THR A 64 6.27 19.19 9.78
N GLU A 65 7.23 18.27 9.72
CA GLU A 65 7.91 17.90 8.49
C GLU A 65 7.39 16.55 7.98
N ILE A 66 6.94 16.54 6.72
CA ILE A 66 6.45 15.34 6.07
C ILE A 66 7.62 14.61 5.41
N TYR A 67 7.83 13.34 5.78
CA TYR A 67 8.89 12.49 5.26
C TYR A 67 8.42 11.67 4.05
N GLY A 68 7.17 11.24 4.06
CA GLY A 68 6.58 10.45 2.99
C GLY A 68 5.10 10.18 3.20
N SER A 69 4.49 9.54 2.21
CA SER A 69 3.09 9.12 2.25
C SER A 69 2.91 7.77 1.58
N ALA A 70 1.85 7.05 1.95
CA ALA A 70 1.37 5.89 1.23
C ALA A 70 -0.12 6.05 0.94
N TYR A 71 -0.53 5.60 -0.24
CA TYR A 71 -1.92 5.60 -0.68
C TYR A 71 -2.31 4.16 -0.99
N GLY A 72 -3.49 3.77 -0.57
CA GLY A 72 -4.02 2.45 -0.85
C GLY A 72 -5.52 2.37 -0.71
N ARG A 73 -6.04 1.20 -1.03
CA ARG A 73 -7.47 0.90 -1.11
C ARG A 73 -7.74 -0.36 -0.34
N LEU A 74 -8.64 -0.29 0.63
CA LEU A 74 -9.24 -1.47 1.23
C LEU A 74 -10.38 -1.93 0.32
N ILE A 75 -10.21 -3.07 -0.35
CA ILE A 75 -11.20 -3.64 -1.27
C ILE A 75 -12.20 -4.47 -0.47
N THR A 76 -13.49 -4.20 -0.69
CA THR A 76 -14.59 -4.88 0.00
C THR A 76 -15.49 -5.57 -1.03
N THR A 77 -15.80 -6.84 -0.82
CA THR A 77 -16.74 -7.60 -1.66
C THR A 77 -18.16 -7.58 -1.12
N TYR A 78 -18.37 -7.07 0.09
CA TYR A 78 -19.70 -7.03 0.68
C TYR A 78 -20.44 -5.75 0.28
N ASP A 79 -21.49 -5.91 -0.51
CA ASP A 79 -22.44 -4.87 -0.83
C ASP A 79 -23.41 -4.67 0.35
N GLN A 80 -23.11 -3.66 1.18
CA GLN A 80 -23.94 -3.33 2.34
C GLN A 80 -25.35 -2.85 1.97
N VAL A 81 -25.52 -2.24 0.78
CA VAL A 81 -26.81 -1.67 0.36
C VAL A 81 -27.75 -2.78 -0.08
N ASN A 82 -27.25 -3.72 -0.89
CA ASN A 82 -28.04 -4.83 -1.39
C ASN A 82 -27.99 -6.09 -0.50
N GLY A 83 -27.17 -6.08 0.55
CA GLY A 83 -27.01 -7.20 1.49
C GLY A 83 -26.44 -8.46 0.83
N ARG A 84 -25.57 -8.30 -0.18
CA ARG A 84 -25.01 -9.42 -0.96
C ARG A 84 -23.49 -9.38 -1.00
N THR A 85 -22.86 -10.54 -1.10
CA THR A 85 -21.44 -10.63 -1.44
C THR A 85 -21.29 -10.62 -2.95
N LEU A 86 -20.50 -9.69 -3.47
CA LEU A 86 -20.09 -9.62 -4.87
C LEU A 86 -18.93 -10.57 -5.10
N ASN A 87 -18.77 -11.02 -6.35
CA ASN A 87 -17.50 -11.60 -6.73
C ASN A 87 -16.42 -10.50 -6.70
N TYR A 88 -15.17 -10.91 -6.63
CA TYR A 88 -14.06 -9.97 -6.51
C TYR A 88 -13.83 -9.15 -7.78
N LEU A 89 -14.09 -9.73 -8.95
CA LEU A 89 -13.93 -9.09 -10.24
C LEU A 89 -14.87 -7.89 -10.41
N ASP A 90 -16.15 -8.06 -10.09
CA ASP A 90 -17.18 -7.01 -10.10
C ASP A 90 -16.81 -5.90 -9.11
N ALA A 91 -16.28 -6.27 -7.94
CA ALA A 91 -15.86 -5.29 -6.95
C ALA A 91 -14.69 -4.43 -7.46
N ILE A 92 -13.69 -5.01 -8.13
CA ILE A 92 -12.54 -4.24 -8.66
C ILE A 92 -12.88 -3.46 -9.93
N ASP A 93 -13.74 -4.00 -10.80
CA ASP A 93 -14.18 -3.36 -12.05
C ASP A 93 -14.99 -2.08 -11.76
N SER A 94 -15.70 -2.04 -10.63
CA SER A 94 -16.44 -0.86 -10.18
C SER A 94 -15.57 0.32 -9.69
N ILE A 95 -14.26 0.13 -9.51
CA ILE A 95 -13.37 1.14 -8.93
C ILE A 95 -12.77 2.02 -10.03
N ASP A 96 -11.81 1.47 -10.77
CA ASP A 96 -11.17 2.10 -11.92
C ASP A 96 -10.38 1.05 -12.71
N GLN A 97 -10.10 1.36 -13.99
CA GLN A 97 -9.41 0.44 -14.91
C GLN A 97 -7.99 0.08 -14.45
N ASP A 98 -7.28 1.00 -13.78
CA ASP A 98 -5.91 0.76 -13.36
C ASP A 98 -5.88 -0.25 -12.20
N THR A 99 -6.76 -0.07 -11.22
CA THR A 99 -6.98 -1.00 -10.11
C THR A 99 -7.42 -2.37 -10.64
N TYR A 100 -8.33 -2.41 -11.63
CA TYR A 100 -8.72 -3.66 -12.28
C TYR A 100 -7.51 -4.37 -12.91
N ASN A 101 -6.71 -3.65 -13.69
CA ASN A 101 -5.51 -4.20 -14.34
C ASN A 101 -4.51 -4.73 -13.31
N CYS A 102 -4.40 -4.08 -12.15
CA CYS A 102 -3.49 -4.48 -11.09
C CYS A 102 -3.96 -5.73 -10.33
N LEU A 103 -5.26 -5.86 -10.08
CA LEU A 103 -5.79 -6.91 -9.20
C LEU A 103 -6.28 -8.14 -9.95
N SER A 104 -6.70 -7.98 -11.21
CA SER A 104 -7.18 -9.10 -12.05
C SER A 104 -6.13 -10.18 -12.28
N VAL A 105 -4.83 -9.87 -12.16
CA VAL A 105 -3.74 -10.86 -12.29
C VAL A 105 -3.81 -11.95 -11.22
N PHE A 106 -4.32 -11.62 -10.02
CA PHE A 106 -4.47 -12.55 -8.90
C PHE A 106 -5.72 -13.44 -9.04
N MET A 107 -6.55 -13.20 -10.06
CA MET A 107 -7.81 -13.89 -10.26
C MET A 107 -7.67 -15.14 -11.14
N ASP A 108 -8.57 -16.08 -10.94
CA ASP A 108 -8.72 -17.27 -11.76
C ASP A 108 -9.74 -17.06 -12.91
N GLY A 109 -9.90 -18.07 -13.76
CA GLY A 109 -10.86 -18.02 -14.86
C GLY A 109 -12.33 -18.01 -14.43
N ASN A 110 -12.63 -18.18 -13.13
CA ASN A 110 -13.98 -18.21 -12.57
C ASN A 110 -14.33 -16.91 -11.81
N CYS A 111 -13.55 -15.84 -11.99
CA CYS A 111 -13.74 -14.54 -11.33
C CYS A 111 -13.55 -14.60 -9.79
N GLY A 112 -12.90 -15.66 -9.29
CA GLY A 112 -12.39 -15.77 -7.92
C GLY A 112 -10.89 -15.47 -7.88
N PHE A 113 -10.27 -15.54 -6.70
CA PHE A 113 -8.81 -15.58 -6.63
C PHE A 113 -8.31 -16.95 -7.07
N ASN A 114 -7.07 -17.00 -7.57
CA ASN A 114 -6.38 -18.27 -7.79
C ASN A 114 -6.43 -19.12 -6.51
N ASP A 115 -6.86 -20.38 -6.62
CA ASP A 115 -7.02 -21.33 -5.50
C ASP A 115 -5.74 -21.49 -4.64
N GLU A 116 -4.57 -21.14 -5.18
CA GLU A 116 -3.30 -21.11 -4.46
C GLU A 116 -3.18 -19.94 -3.46
N LEU A 117 -4.03 -18.92 -3.58
CA LEU A 117 -4.05 -17.71 -2.77
C LEU A 117 -5.26 -17.72 -1.83
N MET A 118 -5.02 -17.53 -0.53
CA MET A 118 -6.10 -17.49 0.47
C MET A 118 -6.62 -16.08 0.70
N PHE A 119 -6.94 -15.37 -0.39
CA PHE A 119 -7.39 -13.98 -0.34
C PHE A 119 -8.91 -13.91 -0.10
N ASP A 120 -9.33 -13.14 0.91
CA ASP A 120 -10.73 -12.84 1.22
C ASP A 120 -10.98 -11.36 1.54
N LYS A 121 -9.95 -10.61 1.94
CA LYS A 121 -9.98 -9.15 2.12
C LYS A 121 -8.64 -8.58 1.71
N LEU A 122 -8.64 -7.59 0.82
CA LEU A 122 -7.41 -7.07 0.24
C LEU A 122 -7.19 -5.61 0.59
N PHE A 123 -5.94 -5.30 0.93
CA PHE A 123 -5.43 -3.93 0.89
C PHE A 123 -4.49 -3.80 -0.32
N TYR A 124 -4.91 -3.03 -1.32
CA TYR A 124 -4.08 -2.69 -2.45
C TYR A 124 -3.29 -1.41 -2.14
N ILE A 125 -1.96 -1.45 -2.24
CA ILE A 125 -1.13 -0.24 -2.12
C ILE A 125 -0.93 0.35 -3.51
N ASP A 126 -1.52 1.52 -3.72
CA ASP A 126 -1.42 2.26 -4.99
C ASP A 126 -0.02 2.81 -5.21
N ARG A 127 0.56 3.38 -4.14
CA ARG A 127 1.92 3.94 -4.15
C ARG A 127 2.43 4.21 -2.75
N ILE A 128 3.75 4.14 -2.61
CA ILE A 128 4.50 4.64 -1.46
C ILE A 128 5.48 5.69 -1.97
N ILE A 129 5.53 6.84 -1.31
CA ILE A 129 6.39 7.96 -1.67
C ILE A 129 7.21 8.33 -0.43
N ILE A 130 8.52 8.29 -0.57
CA ILE A 130 9.44 8.88 0.41
C ILE A 130 10.15 10.03 -0.28
N SER A 131 10.20 11.19 0.39
CA SER A 131 10.91 12.36 -0.11
C SER A 131 12.38 12.01 -0.37
N GLU A 132 12.94 12.46 -1.48
CA GLU A 132 14.27 12.06 -1.96
C GLU A 132 15.37 12.20 -0.89
N LYS A 133 15.38 13.33 -0.17
CA LYS A 133 16.30 13.61 0.95
C LYS A 133 16.22 12.62 2.13
N TYR A 134 15.18 11.81 2.17
CA TYR A 134 14.86 10.88 3.25
C TYR A 134 14.91 9.40 2.83
N ARG A 135 15.20 9.11 1.56
CA ARG A 135 15.33 7.74 1.06
C ARG A 135 16.57 7.04 1.63
N ASN A 136 16.54 5.71 1.63
CA ASN A 136 17.60 4.84 2.13
C ASN A 136 17.94 4.99 3.63
N LYS A 137 17.11 5.72 4.39
CA LYS A 137 17.25 5.92 5.84
C LYS A 137 16.35 5.01 6.69
N GLY A 138 15.63 4.08 6.08
CA GLY A 138 14.72 3.15 6.78
C GLY A 138 13.24 3.58 6.85
N LEU A 139 12.90 4.80 6.42
CA LEU A 139 11.51 5.31 6.49
C LEU A 139 10.51 4.49 5.67
N GLY A 140 10.91 4.02 4.48
CA GLY A 140 10.08 3.14 3.65
C GLY A 140 9.76 1.82 4.36
N SER A 141 10.76 1.22 5.01
CA SER A 141 10.59 0.01 5.84
C SER A 141 9.61 0.24 6.98
N ILE A 142 9.77 1.35 7.71
CA ILE A 142 8.93 1.70 8.87
C ILE A 142 7.48 1.89 8.44
N LEU A 143 7.25 2.64 7.36
CA LEU A 143 5.91 2.87 6.83
C LEU A 143 5.27 1.55 6.36
N LEU A 144 6.03 0.69 5.66
CA LEU A 144 5.53 -0.60 5.19
C LEU A 144 5.18 -1.55 6.34
N GLU A 145 6.04 -1.66 7.36
CA GLU A 145 5.74 -2.47 8.56
C GLU A 145 4.55 -1.92 9.35
N TYR A 146 4.40 -0.59 9.42
CA TYR A 146 3.21 0.02 10.01
C TYR A 146 1.94 -0.34 9.24
N ILE A 147 1.96 -0.29 7.90
CA ILE A 147 0.83 -0.72 7.06
C ILE A 147 0.50 -2.19 7.34
N LYS A 148 1.50 -3.08 7.31
CA LYS A 148 1.29 -4.51 7.61
C LYS A 148 0.64 -4.71 8.98
N TYR A 149 1.20 -4.09 10.01
CA TYR A 149 0.65 -4.16 11.37
C TYR A 149 -0.79 -3.64 11.44
N ARG A 150 -1.07 -2.50 10.79
CA ARG A 150 -2.38 -1.84 10.86
C ARG A 150 -3.49 -2.63 10.17
N PHE A 151 -3.15 -3.32 9.09
CA PHE A 151 -4.13 -4.04 8.25
C PHE A 151 -4.21 -5.55 8.53
N ALA A 152 -3.29 -6.13 9.30
CA ALA A 152 -3.24 -7.56 9.59
C ALA A 152 -4.56 -8.16 10.12
N ASP A 153 -5.32 -7.42 10.93
CA ASP A 153 -6.56 -7.92 11.53
C ASP A 153 -7.81 -7.72 10.65
N ILE A 154 -7.69 -6.96 9.56
CA ILE A 154 -8.82 -6.57 8.70
C ILE A 154 -8.68 -6.99 7.24
N THR A 155 -7.48 -7.40 6.83
CA THR A 155 -7.22 -7.98 5.52
C THR A 155 -6.56 -9.35 5.65
N THR A 156 -6.75 -10.19 4.64
CA THR A 156 -6.02 -11.46 4.50
C THR A 156 -4.72 -11.27 3.74
N ALA A 157 -4.65 -10.25 2.89
CA ALA A 157 -3.43 -9.92 2.17
C ALA A 157 -3.29 -8.42 1.85
N ILE A 158 -2.04 -8.04 1.60
CA ILE A 158 -1.62 -6.78 1.00
C ILE A 158 -1.05 -7.10 -0.38
N VAL A 159 -1.42 -6.32 -1.41
CA VAL A 159 -0.94 -6.50 -2.79
C VAL A 159 -0.47 -5.17 -3.36
N LEU A 160 0.54 -5.20 -4.23
CA LEU A 160 1.03 -4.01 -4.93
C LEU A 160 1.87 -4.35 -6.17
N GLN A 161 2.06 -3.35 -7.03
CA GLN A 161 3.05 -3.37 -8.11
C GLN A 161 4.31 -2.58 -7.68
N PRO A 162 5.50 -3.19 -7.66
CA PRO A 162 6.73 -2.49 -7.28
C PRO A 162 7.30 -1.66 -8.44
N LEU A 163 6.55 -0.66 -8.93
CA LEU A 163 6.98 0.18 -10.05
C LEU A 163 7.63 1.49 -9.60
N ALA A 164 8.79 1.81 -10.20
CA ALA A 164 9.52 3.06 -9.98
C ALA A 164 8.99 4.21 -10.86
N PHE A 165 7.74 4.64 -10.66
CA PHE A 165 7.05 5.64 -11.49
C PHE A 165 7.76 7.01 -11.62
N GLU A 166 8.65 7.34 -10.68
CA GLU A 166 9.42 8.59 -10.71
C GLU A 166 10.60 8.58 -11.70
N CYS A 167 11.01 7.40 -12.18
CA CYS A 167 12.03 7.27 -13.21
C CYS A 167 11.45 7.80 -14.53
N LYS A 168 11.59 9.11 -14.75
CA LYS A 168 11.13 9.81 -15.95
C LYS A 168 11.87 9.32 -17.20
N VAL A 169 11.40 8.24 -17.83
CA VAL A 169 11.78 7.82 -19.19
C VAL A 169 13.31 7.76 -19.43
N GLU A 170 14.12 7.58 -18.38
CA GLU A 170 15.58 7.44 -18.49
C GLU A 170 15.90 6.01 -18.90
N SER A 171 15.52 5.63 -20.12
CA SER A 171 15.62 4.26 -20.67
C SER A 171 14.80 3.18 -19.93
N SER A 172 14.35 2.17 -20.67
CA SER A 172 13.66 1.00 -20.09
C SER A 172 14.54 0.21 -19.12
N GLU A 173 15.87 0.34 -19.24
CA GLU A 173 16.84 -0.37 -18.42
C GLU A 173 16.90 0.18 -16.99
N VAL A 174 16.95 1.51 -16.80
CA VAL A 174 16.96 2.12 -15.46
C VAL A 174 15.64 1.86 -14.75
N PHE A 175 14.52 2.03 -15.46
CA PHE A 175 13.19 1.72 -14.91
C PHE A 175 13.08 0.25 -14.45
N GLY A 176 13.58 -0.68 -15.26
CA GLY A 176 13.61 -2.10 -14.92
C GLY A 176 14.44 -2.35 -13.65
N LYS A 177 15.65 -1.82 -13.60
CA LYS A 177 16.56 -1.98 -12.45
C LYS A 177 15.99 -1.40 -11.15
N GLU A 178 15.38 -0.21 -11.19
CA GLU A 178 14.79 0.38 -9.99
C GLU A 178 13.53 -0.38 -9.54
N SER A 179 12.73 -0.89 -10.47
CA SER A 179 11.59 -1.75 -10.15
C SER A 179 12.04 -3.10 -9.55
N GLU A 180 13.14 -3.68 -10.03
CA GLU A 180 13.78 -4.85 -9.40
C GLU A 180 14.28 -4.54 -7.98
N ASN A 181 14.88 -3.37 -7.75
CA ASN A 181 15.30 -2.94 -6.41
C ASN A 181 14.11 -2.81 -5.47
N LEU A 182 12.99 -2.25 -5.95
CA LEU A 182 11.74 -2.17 -5.19
C LEU A 182 11.19 -3.56 -4.88
N CYS A 183 11.19 -4.48 -5.85
CA CYS A 183 10.78 -5.87 -5.64
C CYS A 183 11.60 -6.53 -4.51
N ARG A 184 12.94 -6.44 -4.55
CA ARG A 184 13.82 -6.94 -3.48
C ARG A 184 13.57 -6.28 -2.14
N PHE A 185 13.24 -4.98 -2.13
CA PHE A 185 12.83 -4.28 -0.92
C PHE A 185 11.58 -4.94 -0.33
N TYR A 186 10.51 -5.14 -1.10
CA TYR A 186 9.30 -5.80 -0.59
C TYR A 186 9.54 -7.26 -0.17
N GLU A 187 10.34 -8.03 -0.91
CA GLU A 187 10.72 -9.41 -0.55
C GLU A 187 11.42 -9.48 0.82
N LYS A 188 12.32 -8.54 1.10
CA LYS A 188 12.98 -8.42 2.41
C LYS A 188 11.97 -8.22 3.55
N HIS A 189 10.83 -7.61 3.24
CA HIS A 189 9.71 -7.38 4.15
C HIS A 189 8.68 -8.53 4.17
N GLY A 190 8.99 -9.66 3.54
CA GLY A 190 8.17 -10.86 3.56
C GLY A 190 7.05 -10.86 2.53
N PHE A 191 7.11 -10.00 1.52
CA PHE A 191 6.27 -10.14 0.34
C PHE A 191 6.81 -11.27 -0.55
N LYS A 192 5.91 -11.90 -1.31
CA LYS A 192 6.22 -12.94 -2.29
C LYS A 192 5.94 -12.39 -3.68
N ASN A 193 6.77 -12.76 -4.65
CA ASN A 193 6.48 -12.51 -6.06
C ASN A 193 5.30 -13.36 -6.53
N TYR A 194 4.49 -12.79 -7.41
CA TYR A 194 3.38 -13.47 -8.07
C TYR A 194 3.45 -13.27 -9.57
N ARG A 195 3.71 -14.37 -10.29
CA ARG A 195 3.78 -14.51 -11.76
C ARG A 195 4.57 -13.39 -12.46
N ASP A 196 5.80 -13.72 -12.89
CA ASP A 196 6.68 -12.88 -13.73
C ASP A 196 7.19 -11.58 -13.06
N ASP A 197 7.49 -11.63 -11.77
CA ASP A 197 8.19 -10.58 -10.98
C ASP A 197 7.56 -9.17 -11.01
N THR A 198 6.34 -9.07 -11.54
CA THR A 198 5.67 -7.79 -11.78
C THR A 198 4.78 -7.40 -10.60
N TRP A 199 4.37 -8.35 -9.78
CA TRP A 199 3.44 -8.15 -8.68
C TRP A 199 3.95 -8.83 -7.42
N VAL A 200 3.74 -8.18 -6.29
CA VAL A 200 4.10 -8.75 -4.99
C VAL A 200 2.92 -8.72 -4.05
N TYR A 201 2.86 -9.71 -3.16
CA TYR A 201 1.81 -9.83 -2.16
C TYR A 201 2.35 -10.31 -0.82
N HIS A 202 1.66 -9.93 0.25
CA HIS A 202 1.92 -10.39 1.61
C HIS A 202 0.64 -10.97 2.20
N GLU A 203 0.67 -12.23 2.58
CA GLU A 203 -0.41 -12.93 3.28
C GLU A 203 -0.14 -12.93 4.79
N PHE A 204 -1.20 -12.74 5.58
CA PHE A 204 -1.16 -12.77 7.04
C PHE A 204 -1.41 -14.15 7.64
#